data_AF-A0A2J8W3Y1-F1
#
_entry.id   AF-A0A2J8W3Y1-F1
#
_cell.length_a   1.000
_cell.length_b   1.000
_cell.length_c   1.000
_cell.angle_alpha   90.00
_cell.angle_beta   90.00
_cell.angle_gamma   90.00
#
_symmetry.space_group_name_H-M   'P 1'
#
loop_
_entity.id
_entity.type
_entity.pdbx_description
1 polymer ?
#
loop_
_entity_poly.entity_id
_entity_poly.type
_entity_poly.pdbx_seq_one_letter_code
_entity_poly.pdbx_strand_id
1 'polypeptide(L)'
;MFKVIQRSVGPASLSLLTFKVYAAPKKDSPPKNSVKVDELSLYSVPEGQSKYVEEARSQLEESISQLRHYCEPYTTWCQTAMTISKMHLLDFFRDLVLLVLLALLDSFWLEVQK
;
A
#
# COMPACT_ATOMS: atom_id res chain seq x y z
N MET A 1 2.65 7.61 44.66
CA MET A 1 2.83 8.97 44.09
C MET A 1 2.91 8.81 42.58
N PHE A 2 1.82 9.06 41.85
CA PHE A 2 1.74 8.75 40.42
C PHE A 2 2.18 9.96 39.59
N LYS A 3 3.22 9.78 38.76
CA LYS A 3 3.78 10.82 37.91
C LYS A 3 2.97 10.89 36.61
N VAL A 4 2.17 11.94 36.46
CA VAL A 4 1.40 12.22 35.23
C VAL A 4 2.39 12.61 34.13
N ILE A 5 2.43 11.84 33.05
CA ILE A 5 3.20 12.18 31.85
C ILE A 5 2.26 12.88 30.87
N GLN A 6 2.39 14.21 30.79
CA GLN A 6 1.68 15.04 29.84
C GLN A 6 2.26 14.80 28.43
N ARG A 7 1.45 14.24 27.52
CA ARG A 7 1.83 14.07 26.11
C ARG A 7 1.49 15.35 25.35
N SER A 8 2.49 16.18 25.05
CA SER A 8 2.32 17.31 24.14
C SER A 8 2.37 16.82 22.69
N VAL A 9 1.31 17.08 21.92
CA VAL A 9 1.31 16.92 20.47
C VAL A 9 1.99 18.15 19.87
N GLY A 10 3.31 18.03 19.64
CA GLY A 10 4.05 18.96 18.79
C GLY A 10 4.15 18.39 17.38
N PRO A 11 4.26 19.23 16.33
CA PRO A 11 4.51 18.74 14.98
C PRO A 11 5.80 17.91 14.97
N ALA A 12 5.72 16.70 14.42
CA ALA A 12 6.82 15.76 14.34
C ALA A 12 7.86 16.23 13.31
N SER A 13 8.71 17.19 13.68
CA SER A 13 9.91 17.48 12.92
C SER A 13 10.96 16.42 13.25
N LEU A 14 11.16 15.48 12.34
CA LEU A 14 12.19 14.44 12.45
C LEU A 14 13.55 15.07 12.12
N SER A 15 14.25 15.61 13.12
CA SER A 15 15.64 16.07 12.94
C SER A 15 16.57 14.86 12.85
N LEU A 16 17.03 14.54 11.63
CA LEU A 16 18.08 13.56 11.39
C LEU A 16 19.44 14.17 11.78
N LEU A 17 19.99 13.75 12.92
CA LEU A 17 21.36 14.06 13.30
C LEU A 17 22.31 13.05 12.63
N THR A 18 23.00 13.47 11.58
CA THR A 18 24.06 12.68 10.94
C THR A 18 25.40 12.93 11.62
N PHE A 19 25.93 11.95 12.35
CA PHE A 19 27.30 11.98 12.86
C PHE A 19 28.23 11.26 11.90
N LYS A 20 29.29 11.94 11.45
CA LYS A 20 30.30 11.39 10.55
C LYS A 20 31.47 10.87 11.37
N VAL A 21 31.62 9.55 11.46
CA VAL A 21 32.76 8.90 12.11
C VAL A 21 33.85 8.68 11.07
N TYR A 22 34.99 9.33 11.25
CA TYR A 22 36.19 9.03 10.46
C TYR A 22 37.02 7.98 11.22
N ALA A 23 37.18 6.80 10.65
CA ALA A 23 38.15 5.83 11.15
C ALA A 23 39.57 6.34 10.84
N ALA A 24 40.39 6.48 11.87
CA ALA A 24 41.78 6.86 11.71
C ALA A 24 42.51 5.79 10.88
N PRO A 25 43.20 6.15 9.78
CA PRO A 25 44.01 5.19 9.05
C PRO A 25 45.19 4.82 9.95
N LYS A 26 45.23 3.56 10.39
CA LYS A 26 46.48 3.00 10.87
C LYS A 26 47.41 2.94 9.66
N LYS A 27 48.44 3.79 9.66
CA LYS A 27 49.71 3.44 9.01
C LYS A 27 50.03 2.02 9.48
N ASP A 28 50.27 1.11 8.55
CA ASP A 28 51.41 0.18 8.60
C ASP A 28 51.41 -0.80 7.41
N SER A 29 52.48 -0.68 6.60
CA SER A 29 53.13 -1.71 5.76
C SER A 29 52.48 -2.22 4.45
N PRO A 30 53.30 -2.69 3.48
CA PRO A 30 52.87 -3.09 2.13
C PRO A 30 52.22 -4.48 2.12
N PRO A 31 51.40 -4.81 1.10
CA PRO A 31 50.62 -6.03 1.08
C PRO A 31 51.53 -7.24 0.78
N LYS A 32 51.80 -8.06 1.79
CA LYS A 32 52.16 -9.46 1.56
C LYS A 32 50.91 -10.27 1.77
N ASN A 33 50.46 -10.95 0.71
CA ASN A 33 49.88 -12.30 0.66
C ASN A 33 49.05 -12.40 -0.63
N SER A 34 49.70 -12.87 -1.70
CA SER A 34 49.02 -13.31 -2.92
C SER A 34 48.21 -14.56 -2.60
N VAL A 35 46.93 -14.38 -2.27
CA VAL A 35 45.96 -15.47 -2.17
C VAL A 35 45.84 -16.12 -3.54
N LYS A 36 46.06 -17.44 -3.62
CA LYS A 36 45.97 -18.20 -4.87
C LYS A 36 44.51 -18.25 -5.31
N VAL A 37 44.25 -17.80 -6.54
CA VAL A 37 42.91 -17.72 -7.15
C VAL A 37 42.26 -19.10 -7.36
N ASP A 38 43.04 -20.18 -7.26
CA ASP A 38 42.58 -21.56 -7.49
C ASP A 38 41.67 -22.11 -6.36
N GLU A 39 41.59 -21.42 -5.23
CA GLU A 39 40.62 -21.71 -4.15
C GLU A 39 39.32 -20.86 -4.28
N LEU A 40 39.24 -19.97 -5.28
CA LEU A 40 38.05 -19.18 -5.59
C LEU A 40 37.08 -19.98 -6.47
N SER A 41 36.64 -21.15 -6.01
CA SER A 41 35.42 -21.76 -6.55
C SER A 41 34.22 -20.90 -6.13
N LEU A 42 34.01 -19.81 -6.88
CA LEU A 42 33.07 -18.73 -6.55
C LEU A 42 31.60 -19.14 -6.60
N TYR A 43 31.30 -20.37 -7.04
CA TYR A 43 29.94 -20.87 -7.19
C TYR A 43 29.89 -22.39 -6.97
N SER A 44 30.03 -22.84 -5.71
CA SER A 44 29.52 -24.16 -5.34
C SER A 44 28.00 -24.07 -5.17
N VAL A 45 27.24 -24.83 -5.95
CA VAL A 45 25.79 -24.98 -5.77
C VAL A 45 25.56 -25.61 -4.39
N PRO A 46 24.80 -24.99 -3.48
CA PRO A 46 24.53 -25.59 -2.18
C PRO A 46 23.76 -26.89 -2.39
N GLU A 47 24.35 -28.03 -2.03
CA GLU A 47 23.66 -29.31 -1.98
C GLU A 47 22.72 -29.32 -0.78
N GLY A 48 21.48 -28.90 -1.03
CA GLY A 48 20.45 -28.92 0.00
C GLY A 48 19.10 -28.72 -0.63
N GLN A 49 18.29 -29.77 -0.61
CA GLN A 49 16.87 -29.67 -0.92
C GLN A 49 16.26 -28.64 0.03
N SER A 50 16.10 -27.39 -0.44
CA SER A 50 15.46 -26.33 0.32
C SER A 50 13.98 -26.68 0.43
N LYS A 51 13.63 -27.47 1.44
CA LYS A 51 12.23 -27.71 1.81
C LYS A 51 11.71 -26.35 2.28
N TYR A 52 10.84 -25.75 1.49
CA TYR A 52 10.09 -24.57 1.92
C TYR A 52 9.31 -25.00 3.17
N VAL A 53 9.72 -24.46 4.33
CA VAL A 53 8.99 -24.62 5.57
C VAL A 53 8.14 -23.38 5.70
N GLU A 54 6.82 -23.57 5.63
CA GLU A 54 5.87 -22.50 5.89
C GLU A 54 6.12 -21.98 7.30
N GLU A 55 6.52 -20.71 7.40
CA GLU A 55 6.81 -20.07 8.68
C GLU A 55 5.55 -20.06 9.53
N ALA A 56 5.68 -20.45 10.80
CA ALA A 56 4.55 -20.40 11.73
C ALA A 56 3.98 -18.97 11.76
N ARG A 57 2.64 -18.85 11.70
CA ARG A 57 1.94 -17.56 11.63
C ARG A 57 2.55 -16.56 12.61
N SER A 58 3.07 -15.47 12.06
CA SER A 58 3.66 -14.42 12.89
C SER A 58 2.55 -13.68 13.65
N GLN A 59 2.88 -13.11 14.82
CA GLN A 59 1.94 -12.25 15.57
C GLN A 59 1.36 -11.11 14.70
N LEU A 60 2.13 -10.63 13.73
CA LEU A 60 1.69 -9.61 12.79
C LEU A 60 0.54 -10.13 11.90
N GLU A 61 0.70 -11.33 11.32
CA GLU A 61 -0.34 -11.93 10.47
C GLU A 61 -1.63 -12.18 11.23
N GLU A 62 -1.53 -12.60 12.50
CA GLU A 62 -2.70 -12.79 13.36
C GLU A 62 -3.40 -11.46 13.65
N SER A 63 -2.64 -10.40 13.96
CA SER A 63 -3.20 -9.05 14.18
C SER A 63 -3.87 -8.49 12.91
N ILE A 64 -3.29 -8.73 11.73
CA ILE A 64 -3.87 -8.33 10.44
C ILE A 64 -5.15 -9.13 10.16
N SER A 65 -5.15 -10.44 10.49
CA SER A 65 -6.33 -11.29 10.32
C SER A 65 -7.48 -10.82 11.20
N GLN A 66 -7.20 -10.49 12.47
CA GLN A 66 -8.20 -9.95 13.39
C GLN A 66 -8.76 -8.60 12.91
N LEU A 67 -7.88 -7.71 12.43
CA LEU A 67 -8.29 -6.42 11.87
C LEU A 67 -9.21 -6.60 10.66
N ARG A 68 -8.85 -7.49 9.73
CA ARG A 68 -9.67 -7.78 8.55
C ARG A 68 -11.06 -8.30 8.95
N HIS A 69 -11.11 -9.21 9.92
CA HIS A 69 -12.38 -9.78 10.36
C HIS A 69 -13.27 -8.72 11.05
N TYR A 70 -12.67 -7.80 11.80
CA TYR A 70 -13.38 -6.65 12.38
C TYR A 70 -13.86 -5.65 11.31
N CYS A 71 -13.08 -5.42 10.27
CA CYS A 71 -13.41 -4.50 9.18
C CYS A 71 -14.39 -5.09 8.15
N GLU A 72 -14.47 -6.40 8.03
CA GLU A 72 -15.36 -7.12 7.11
C GLU A 72 -16.81 -6.59 7.08
N PRO A 73 -17.53 -6.44 8.23
CA PRO A 73 -18.89 -5.89 8.22
C PRO A 73 -18.97 -4.43 7.73
N TYR A 74 -17.90 -3.64 7.88
CA TYR A 74 -17.88 -2.25 7.39
C TYR A 74 -17.63 -2.18 5.89
N THR A 75 -16.85 -3.12 5.35
CA THR A 75 -16.58 -3.18 3.90
C THR A 75 -17.86 -3.48 3.12
N THR A 76 -18.72 -4.37 3.62
CA THR A 76 -19.99 -4.73 2.97
C THR A 76 -20.99 -3.56 2.99
N TRP A 77 -21.08 -2.84 4.10
CA TRP A 77 -21.91 -1.64 4.20
C TRP A 77 -21.45 -0.54 3.22
N CYS A 78 -20.14 -0.26 3.17
CA CYS A 78 -19.57 0.73 2.26
C CYS A 78 -19.80 0.35 0.79
N GLN A 79 -19.59 -0.92 0.44
CA GLN A 79 -19.87 -1.44 -0.91
C GLN A 79 -21.34 -1.24 -1.30
N THR A 80 -22.26 -1.55 -0.40
CA THR A 80 -23.71 -1.42 -0.63
C THR A 80 -24.12 0.05 -0.82
N ALA A 81 -23.60 0.97 -0.01
CA ALA A 81 -23.86 2.40 -0.18
C ALA A 81 -23.33 2.93 -1.52
N MET A 82 -22.14 2.46 -1.93
CA MET A 82 -21.52 2.83 -3.21
C MET A 82 -22.27 2.25 -4.42
N THR A 83 -22.85 1.06 -4.31
CA THR A 83 -23.66 0.49 -5.41
C THR A 83 -25.01 1.16 -5.53
N ILE A 84 -25.70 1.44 -4.40
CA ILE A 84 -26.98 2.15 -4.40
C ILE A 84 -26.82 3.54 -5.02
N SER A 85 -25.81 4.31 -4.60
CA SER A 85 -25.56 5.65 -5.14
C SER A 85 -25.22 5.62 -6.64
N LYS A 86 -24.43 4.64 -7.09
CA LYS A 86 -24.15 4.45 -8.52
C LYS A 86 -25.39 4.12 -9.34
N MET A 87 -26.24 3.20 -8.86
CA MET A 87 -27.49 2.85 -9.54
C MET A 87 -28.42 4.06 -9.64
N HIS A 88 -28.63 4.77 -8.54
CA HIS A 88 -29.50 5.94 -8.51
C HIS A 88 -29.00 7.06 -9.44
N LEU A 89 -27.68 7.28 -9.49
CA LEU A 89 -27.08 8.26 -10.38
C LEU A 89 -27.26 7.87 -11.86
N LEU A 90 -27.02 6.61 -12.22
CA LEU A 90 -27.21 6.11 -13.58
C LEU A 90 -28.68 6.17 -14.02
N ASP A 91 -29.61 5.82 -13.14
CA ASP A 91 -31.06 5.92 -13.40
C ASP A 91 -31.47 7.38 -13.65
N PHE A 92 -31.00 8.31 -12.82
CA PHE A 92 -31.25 9.73 -13.01
C PHE A 92 -30.70 10.25 -14.35
N PHE A 93 -29.49 9.85 -14.74
CA PHE A 93 -28.92 10.23 -16.03
C PHE A 93 -29.73 9.67 -17.20
N ARG A 94 -30.18 8.42 -17.12
CA ARG A 94 -31.03 7.82 -18.15
C ARG A 94 -32.35 8.58 -18.30
N ASP A 95 -33.01 8.88 -17.19
CA ASP A 95 -34.30 9.58 -17.20
C ASP A 95 -34.16 11.01 -17.72
N LEU A 96 -33.07 11.71 -17.36
CA LEU A 96 -32.74 13.03 -17.91
C LEU A 96 -32.54 12.99 -19.43
N VAL A 97 -31.78 12.02 -19.94
CA VAL A 97 -31.55 11.85 -21.38
C VAL A 97 -32.85 11.56 -22.11
N LEU A 98 -33.71 10.71 -21.57
CA LEU A 98 -35.03 10.42 -22.14
C LEU A 98 -35.92 11.67 -22.19
N LEU A 99 -35.94 12.48 -21.13
CA LEU A 99 -36.69 13.74 -21.12
C LEU A 99 -36.18 14.72 -22.18
N VAL A 100 -34.86 14.85 -22.34
CA VAL A 100 -34.26 15.70 -23.37
C VAL A 100 -34.62 15.19 -24.78
N LEU A 101 -34.55 13.87 -25.00
CA LEU A 101 -34.94 13.27 -26.28
C LEU A 101 -36.42 13.47 -26.60
N LEU A 102 -37.29 13.32 -25.60
CA LEU A 102 -38.73 13.56 -25.76
C LEU A 102 -39.01 15.02 -26.07
N ALA A 103 -38.37 15.95 -25.37
CA ALA A 103 -38.51 17.38 -25.64
C ALA A 103 -38.01 17.76 -27.05
N LEU A 104 -36.91 17.15 -27.51
CA LEU A 104 -36.41 17.32 -28.87
C LEU A 104 -37.35 16.73 -29.92
N LEU A 105 -37.92 15.55 -29.65
CA LEU A 105 -38.86 14.91 -30.56
C LEU A 105 -40.15 15.71 -30.68
N ASP A 106 -40.67 16.23 -29.56
CA ASP A 106 -41.84 17.11 -29.53
C ASP A 106 -41.58 18.42 -30.30
N SER A 107 -40.40 19.04 -30.08
CA SER A 107 -39.97 20.22 -30.83
C SER A 107 -39.84 19.95 -32.33
N PHE A 108 -39.26 18.81 -32.70
CA PHE A 108 -39.14 18.40 -34.09
C PHE A 108 -40.49 18.16 -34.74
N TRP A 109 -41.42 17.53 -34.02
CA TRP A 109 -42.76 17.26 -34.53
C TRP A 109 -43.58 18.54 -34.72
N LEU A 110 -43.46 19.50 -33.79
CA LEU A 110 -44.06 20.82 -33.94
C LEU A 110 -43.51 21.60 -35.14
N GLU A 111 -42.22 21.47 -35.45
CA GLU A 111 -41.62 22.10 -36.63
C GLU A 111 -42.08 21.44 -37.94
N VAL A 112 -42.28 20.12 -37.97
CA VAL A 112 -42.77 19.38 -39.14
C VAL A 112 -44.25 19.67 -39.45
N GLN A 113 -45.04 20.06 -38.46
CA GLN A 113 -46.46 20.42 -38.64
C GLN A 113 -46.68 21.87 -39.11
N LYS A 114 -45.61 22.66 -39.25
CA LYS A 114 -45.65 24.06 -39.66
C LYS A 114 -45.33 24.22 -41.15
#